data_AF-A0A358SKF5-F1
#
_entry.id   AF-A0A358SKF5-F1
#
_cell.length_a   1.000
_cell.length_b   1.000
_cell.length_c   1.000
_cell.angle_alpha   90.00
_cell.angle_beta   90.00
_cell.angle_gamma   90.00
#
_symmetry.space_group_name_H-M   'P 1'
#
loop_
_entity.id
_entity.type
_entity.pdbx_description
1 polymer ?
#
loop_
_entity_poly.entity_id
_entity_poly.type
_entity_poly.pdbx_seq_one_letter_code
_entity_poly.pdbx_strand_id
1 'polypeptide(L)'
;TAAQVTLGSAPGADFQLRVGNTPSMAGLPAVAGATNASGVVSLRLTAPAHGRYVLIWFTSLPPDTSGSFEASVYEVRLEGQS
;
A
#
# COMPACT_ATOMS: atom_id res chain seq x y z
N THR A 1 -10.12 11.47 -0.19
CA THR A 1 -9.53 10.62 0.87
C THR A 1 -8.10 10.30 0.49
N ALA A 2 -7.19 10.39 1.45
CA ALA A 2 -5.75 10.22 1.26
C ALA A 2 -5.23 9.12 2.18
N ALA A 3 -4.10 8.55 1.80
CA ALA A 3 -3.37 7.60 2.64
C ALA A 3 -1.88 7.92 2.58
N GLN A 4 -1.15 7.60 3.64
CA GLN A 4 0.29 7.66 3.67
C GLN A 4 0.83 6.33 4.20
N VAL A 5 1.86 5.83 3.54
CA VAL A 5 2.57 4.61 3.93
C VAL A 5 4.04 4.95 4.04
N THR A 6 4.65 4.64 5.17
CA THR A 6 6.09 4.81 5.38
C THR A 6 6.75 3.44 5.24
N LEU A 7 7.52 3.27 4.16
CA LEU A 7 8.28 2.07 3.85
C LEU A 7 9.73 2.18 4.34
N GLY A 8 10.44 1.05 4.30
CA GLY A 8 11.89 0.99 4.33
C GLY A 8 12.57 1.94 3.33
N SER A 9 13.86 2.21 3.55
CA SER A 9 14.66 3.07 2.68
C SER A 9 15.08 2.39 1.37
N ALA A 10 14.92 1.07 1.25
CA ALA A 10 15.21 0.34 0.02
C ALA A 10 14.24 0.78 -1.09
N PRO A 11 14.74 1.36 -2.20
CA PRO A 11 13.93 1.81 -3.33
C PRO A 11 13.43 0.63 -4.16
N GLY A 12 12.28 0.79 -4.81
CA GLY A 12 11.86 -0.11 -5.90
C GLY A 12 10.63 -0.97 -5.61
N ALA A 13 9.95 -0.79 -4.48
CA ALA A 13 8.74 -1.56 -4.18
C ALA A 13 7.54 -1.07 -5.02
N ASP A 14 6.81 -2.01 -5.62
CA ASP A 14 5.50 -1.73 -6.21
C ASP A 14 4.41 -2.28 -5.30
N PHE A 15 3.38 -1.48 -5.03
CA PHE A 15 2.29 -1.92 -4.18
C PHE A 15 0.96 -1.25 -4.51
N GLN A 16 -0.11 -1.88 -4.04
CA GLN A 16 -1.48 -1.40 -4.14
C GLN A 16 -2.08 -1.24 -2.75
N LEU A 17 -2.85 -0.17 -2.57
CA LEU A 17 -3.78 -0.03 -1.47
C LEU A 17 -5.15 -0.55 -1.92
N ARG A 18 -5.69 -1.51 -1.17
CA ARG A 18 -6.97 -2.15 -1.46
C ARG A 18 -7.92 -2.00 -0.29
N VAL A 19 -9.19 -1.73 -0.55
CA VAL A 19 -10.18 -1.41 0.50
C VAL A 19 -11.51 -2.07 0.19
N GLY A 20 -12.18 -2.60 1.22
CA GLY A 20 -13.49 -3.22 1.06
C GLY A 20 -14.12 -3.70 2.37
N ASN A 21 -15.28 -4.34 2.28
CA ASN A 21 -16.09 -4.76 3.43
C ASN A 21 -15.93 -6.24 3.80
N THR A 22 -15.22 -7.02 2.99
CA THR A 22 -14.94 -8.43 3.26
C THR A 22 -13.44 -8.68 3.23
N PRO A 23 -12.88 -9.49 4.15
CA PRO A 23 -11.45 -9.74 4.24
C PRO A 23 -11.02 -10.84 3.26
N SER A 24 -11.33 -10.67 1.97
CA SER A 24 -10.91 -11.59 0.90
C SER A 24 -10.42 -10.80 -0.32
N MET A 25 -9.48 -11.35 -1.09
CA MET A 25 -8.90 -10.63 -2.25
C MET A 25 -9.96 -10.20 -3.27
N ALA A 26 -11.00 -11.01 -3.48
CA ALA A 26 -12.11 -10.67 -4.37
C ALA A 26 -12.97 -9.50 -3.84
N GLY A 27 -13.01 -9.30 -2.52
CA GLY A 27 -13.74 -8.22 -1.85
C GLY A 27 -12.93 -6.96 -1.60
N LEU A 28 -11.66 -6.92 -2.04
CA LEU A 28 -10.71 -5.84 -1.80
C LEU A 28 -10.20 -5.28 -3.13
N PRO A 29 -11.01 -4.48 -3.86
CA PRO A 29 -10.55 -3.79 -5.06
C PRO A 29 -9.41 -2.81 -4.75
N ALA A 30 -8.53 -2.59 -5.72
CA ALA A 30 -7.48 -1.58 -5.62
C ALA A 30 -8.06 -0.18 -5.72
N VAL A 31 -7.68 0.70 -4.79
CA VAL A 31 -8.16 2.09 -4.70
C VAL A 31 -7.03 3.11 -4.85
N ALA A 32 -5.78 2.68 -4.67
CA ALA A 32 -4.58 3.45 -5.00
C ALA A 32 -3.39 2.49 -5.23
N GLY A 33 -2.29 3.01 -5.73
CA GLY A 33 -1.03 2.27 -5.84
C GLY A 33 0.15 3.19 -6.04
N ALA A 34 1.34 2.65 -5.80
CA ALA A 34 2.61 3.30 -6.05
C ALA A 34 3.57 2.32 -6.73
N THR A 35 4.48 2.87 -7.51
CA THR A 35 5.54 2.13 -8.20
C THR A 35 6.88 2.71 -7.84
N ASN A 36 7.93 1.88 -7.85
CA ASN A 36 9.29 2.27 -7.49
C ASN A 36 9.36 3.03 -6.14
N ALA A 37 8.61 2.57 -5.15
CA ALA A 37 8.38 3.27 -3.90
C ALA A 37 9.44 2.95 -2.83
N SER A 38 9.67 3.91 -1.94
CA SER A 38 10.47 3.81 -0.71
C SER A 38 10.18 4.99 0.21
N GLY A 39 10.53 4.87 1.49
CA GLY A 39 10.34 5.95 2.46
C GLY A 39 8.88 6.36 2.60
N VAL A 40 8.62 7.67 2.73
CA VAL A 40 7.26 8.20 2.89
C VAL A 40 6.56 8.29 1.53
N VAL A 41 5.46 7.55 1.38
CA VAL A 41 4.67 7.47 0.15
C VAL A 41 3.28 8.03 0.41
N SER A 42 2.95 9.16 -0.23
CA SER A 42 1.61 9.75 -0.20
C SER A 42 0.77 9.19 -1.34
N LEU A 43 -0.35 8.58 -0.99
CA LEU A 43 -1.29 7.95 -1.92
C LEU A 43 -2.57 8.79 -2.00
N ARG A 44 -2.97 9.10 -3.23
CA ARG A 44 -4.28 9.66 -3.51
C ARG A 44 -5.19 8.56 -4.02
N LEU A 45 -6.33 8.37 -3.36
CA LEU A 45 -7.32 7.40 -3.82
C LEU A 45 -7.91 7.88 -5.15
N THR A 46 -8.07 6.94 -6.09
CA THR A 46 -8.63 7.22 -7.42
C THR A 46 -10.12 7.52 -7.37
N ALA A 47 -10.82 7.01 -6.36
CA ALA A 47 -12.21 7.30 -6.04
C ALA A 47 -12.42 7.20 -4.51
N PRO A 48 -13.48 7.82 -3.94
CA PRO A 48 -13.88 7.57 -2.57
C PRO A 48 -14.05 6.07 -2.32
N ALA A 49 -13.41 5.58 -1.26
CA ALA A 49 -13.45 4.17 -0.88
C ALA A 49 -14.15 4.04 0.47
N HIS A 50 -15.07 3.08 0.57
CA HIS A 50 -15.78 2.74 1.80
C HIS A 50 -15.50 1.27 2.11
N GLY A 51 -14.93 1.01 3.28
CA GLY A 51 -14.58 -0.35 3.67
C GLY A 51 -14.13 -0.42 5.12
N ARG A 52 -14.37 -1.58 5.73
CA ARG A 52 -13.84 -1.93 7.05
C ARG A 52 -12.41 -2.46 6.99
N TYR A 53 -12.02 -3.03 5.86
CA TYR A 53 -10.75 -3.71 5.68
C TYR A 53 -9.88 -2.95 4.69
N VAL A 54 -8.60 -2.84 5.03
CA VAL A 54 -7.57 -2.24 4.20
C VAL A 54 -6.43 -3.24 4.07
N LEU A 55 -5.93 -3.40 2.85
CA LEU A 55 -4.83 -4.29 2.52
C LEU A 55 -3.76 -3.51 1.74
N ILE A 56 -2.52 -3.62 2.20
CA ILE A 56 -1.34 -3.20 1.44
C ILE A 56 -0.84 -4.46 0.72
N TRP A 57 -0.93 -4.44 -0.61
CA TRP A 57 -0.57 -5.57 -1.45
C TRP A 57 0.67 -5.24 -2.27
N PHE A 58 1.83 -5.74 -1.83
CA PHE A 58 3.06 -5.64 -2.60
C PHE A 58 2.97 -6.52 -3.85
N THR A 59 3.17 -5.92 -5.02
CA THR A 59 3.13 -6.62 -6.32
C THR A 59 4.52 -6.90 -6.87
N SER A 60 5.53 -6.15 -6.43
CA SER A 60 6.93 -6.35 -6.79
C SER A 60 7.83 -5.84 -5.67
N LEU A 61 8.89 -6.58 -5.38
CA LEU A 61 9.98 -6.14 -4.50
C LEU A 61 11.31 -6.37 -5.22
N PRO A 62 12.27 -5.44 -5.12
CA PRO A 62 13.62 -5.68 -5.55
C PRO A 62 14.34 -6.58 -4.54
N PRO A 63 15.29 -7.41 -5.00
CA PRO A 63 16.13 -8.17 -4.09
C PRO A 63 17.12 -7.25 -3.38
N ASP A 64 17.48 -7.61 -2.15
CA ASP A 64 18.58 -7.00 -1.41
C ASP A 64 19.95 -7.50 -1.93
N THR A 65 21.04 -7.08 -1.27
CA THR A 65 22.40 -7.48 -1.63
C THR A 65 22.68 -8.98 -1.44
N SER A 66 21.85 -9.68 -0.65
CA SER A 66 21.90 -11.13 -0.47
C SER A 66 21.02 -11.90 -1.47
N GLY A 67 20.24 -11.19 -2.29
CA GLY A 67 19.27 -11.78 -3.21
C GLY A 67 17.90 -12.05 -2.58
N SER A 68 17.67 -11.62 -1.33
CA SER A 68 16.42 -11.83 -0.59
C SER A 68 15.42 -10.71 -0.86
N PHE A 69 14.12 -11.00 -0.80
CA PHE A 69 13.06 -10.02 -0.99
C PHE A 69 12.43 -9.66 0.35
N GLU A 70 12.56 -8.40 0.75
CA GLU A 70 12.01 -7.90 2.01
C GLU A 70 11.38 -6.52 1.82
N ALA A 71 10.30 -6.26 2.55
CA ALA A 71 9.71 -4.95 2.69
C ALA A 71 9.44 -4.67 4.17
N SER A 72 9.85 -3.49 4.62
CA SER A 72 9.48 -2.97 5.94
C SER A 72 8.39 -1.91 5.79
N VAL A 73 7.36 -1.99 6.62
CA VAL A 73 6.31 -0.96 6.75
C VAL A 73 6.36 -0.42 8.17
N TYR A 74 6.69 0.85 8.32
CA TYR A 74 6.86 1.50 9.62
C TYR A 74 5.60 2.23 10.09
N GLU A 75 4.87 2.88 9.18
CA GLU A 75 3.64 3.61 9.49
C GLU A 75 2.63 3.47 8.36
N VAL A 76 1.35 3.42 8.74
CA VAL A 76 0.21 3.53 7.83
C VAL A 76 -0.75 4.55 8.42
N ARG A 77 -1.06 5.60 7.67
CA ARG A 77 -2.02 6.64 8.03
C ARG A 77 -3.12 6.70 6.97
N LEU A 78 -4.37 6.67 7.44
CA LEU A 78 -5.55 6.73 6.59
C LEU A 78 -6.37 7.96 6.98
N GLU A 79 -6.75 8.75 5.98
CA GLU A 79 -7.58 9.93 6.17
C GLU A 79 -8.95 9.71 5.50
N GLY A 80 -9.96 9.57 6.35
CA GLY A 80 -11.36 9.41 5.97
C GLY A 80 -12.22 10.55 6.48
N GLN A 81 -13.44 10.63 5.96
CA GLN A 81 -14.51 11.46 6.49
C GLN A 81 -15.72 10.56 6.75
N SER A 82 -16.44 10.83 7.84
CA SER A 82 -17.65 10.11 8.27
C SER A 82 -18.91 10.76 7.75
#